data_AF-A0A842ZZN8-F1
#
_entry.id   AF-A0A842ZZN8-F1
#
_cell.length_a   1.000
_cell.length_b   1.000
_cell.length_c   1.000
_cell.angle_alpha   90.00
_cell.angle_beta   90.00
_cell.angle_gamma   90.00
#
_symmetry.space_group_name_H-M   'P 1'
#
loop_
_entity.id
_entity.type
_entity.pdbx_description
1 polymer ?
#
loop_
_entity_poly.entity_id
_entity_poly.type
_entity_poly.pdbx_seq_one_letter_code
_entity_poly.pdbx_strand_id
1 'polypeptide(L)'
;METTVRDKQQTSGKFYKKLFKLTIGGGLAFWVTTIAISLTPIRAEFRAAFSMSYVQSVLVEGLLGSLIIGFFVSFFLLRFFDKVPTKNPILKSVILSFVAYVINLILLGVAASRTSDAQYIFLIGAALNVPTYFILGIVIGYLYKRLYGSESLV
;
A
#
# COMPACT_ATOMS: atom_id res chain seq x y z
N MET A 1 37.62 -13.09 8.10
CA MET A 1 36.34 -13.72 7.70
C MET A 1 35.19 -13.44 8.69
N GLU A 2 35.44 -13.30 9.99
CA GLU A 2 34.38 -13.05 10.98
C GLU A 2 33.81 -11.61 10.95
N THR A 3 34.64 -10.62 10.61
CA THR A 3 34.24 -9.21 10.46
C THR A 3 33.29 -8.98 9.28
N THR A 4 33.53 -9.67 8.16
CA THR A 4 32.68 -9.62 6.95
C THR A 4 31.30 -10.27 7.15
N VAL A 5 31.17 -11.28 8.02
CA VAL A 5 29.88 -11.92 8.30
C VAL A 5 29.02 -11.04 9.20
N ARG A 6 29.61 -10.45 10.26
CA ARG A 6 28.90 -9.53 11.17
C ARG A 6 28.38 -8.28 10.46
N ASP A 7 29.17 -7.70 9.55
CA ASP A 7 28.76 -6.52 8.78
C ASP A 7 27.55 -6.81 7.86
N LYS A 8 27.59 -7.95 7.15
CA LYS A 8 26.51 -8.41 6.25
C LYS A 8 25.21 -8.73 7.00
N GLN A 9 25.33 -9.24 8.23
CA GLN A 9 24.20 -9.57 9.10
C GLN A 9 23.58 -8.31 9.72
N GLN A 10 24.40 -7.33 10.11
CA GLN A 10 23.94 -6.02 10.58
C GLN A 10 23.26 -5.19 9.48
N THR A 11 23.79 -5.21 8.25
CA THR A 11 23.17 -4.52 7.09
C THR A 11 21.83 -5.16 6.70
N SER A 12 21.76 -6.49 6.71
CA SER A 12 20.49 -7.21 6.49
C SER A 12 19.46 -6.91 7.59
N GLY A 13 19.86 -6.94 8.86
CA GLY A 13 18.97 -6.61 9.98
C GLY A 13 18.41 -5.18 9.93
N LYS A 14 19.24 -4.19 9.57
CA LYS A 14 18.80 -2.81 9.35
C LYS A 14 17.80 -2.70 8.20
N PHE A 15 18.02 -3.42 7.10
CA PHE A 15 17.09 -3.46 5.97
C PHE A 15 15.72 -4.01 6.37
N TYR A 16 15.67 -5.18 7.02
CA TYR A 16 14.40 -5.78 7.45
C TYR A 16 13.67 -4.92 8.48
N LYS A 17 14.39 -4.26 9.40
CA LYS A 17 13.80 -3.32 10.35
C LYS A 17 13.16 -2.11 9.66
N LYS A 18 13.82 -1.54 8.63
CA LYS A 18 13.26 -0.44 7.82
C LYS A 18 12.03 -0.93 7.05
N LEU A 19 12.14 -2.06 6.37
CA LEU A 19 11.04 -2.68 5.62
C LEU A 19 9.82 -2.91 6.51
N PHE A 20 10.01 -3.51 7.69
CA PHE A 20 8.92 -3.77 8.63
C PHE A 20 8.21 -2.48 9.07
N LYS A 21 8.97 -1.43 9.45
CA LYS A 21 8.39 -0.14 9.85
C LYS A 21 7.58 0.52 8.73
N LEU A 22 8.10 0.49 7.50
CA LEU A 22 7.43 1.06 6.34
C LEU A 22 6.16 0.29 5.99
N THR A 23 6.24 -1.05 5.97
CA THR A 23 5.09 -1.94 5.71
C THR A 23 3.96 -1.70 6.70
N ILE A 24 4.26 -1.68 8.01
CA ILE A 24 3.25 -1.48 9.05
C ILE A 24 2.67 -0.08 8.98
N GLY A 25 3.51 0.96 8.82
CA GLY A 25 3.04 2.33 8.71
C GLY A 25 2.15 2.57 7.50
N GLY A 26 2.57 2.11 6.31
CA GLY A 26 1.81 2.24 5.08
C GLY A 26 0.53 1.39 5.07
N GLY A 27 0.64 0.13 5.50
CA GLY A 27 -0.49 -0.80 5.58
C GLY A 27 -1.56 -0.31 6.55
N LEU A 28 -1.19 0.14 7.76
CA LEU A 28 -2.16 0.70 8.71
C LEU A 28 -2.84 1.95 8.16
N ALA A 29 -2.10 2.86 7.51
CA ALA A 29 -2.69 4.06 6.92
C ALA A 29 -3.71 3.73 5.82
N PHE A 30 -3.38 2.76 4.94
CA PHE A 30 -4.32 2.25 3.94
C PHE A 30 -5.55 1.61 4.57
N TRP A 31 -5.34 0.77 5.59
CA TRP A 31 -6.43 0.06 6.26
C TRP A 31 -7.38 1.01 6.97
N VAL A 32 -6.88 1.99 7.73
CA VAL A 32 -7.69 3.02 8.39
C VAL A 32 -8.47 3.84 7.36
N THR A 33 -7.84 4.21 6.24
CA THR A 33 -8.53 4.88 5.13
C THR A 33 -9.63 3.99 4.55
N THR A 34 -9.38 2.70 4.41
CA THR A 34 -10.37 1.72 3.92
C THR A 34 -11.57 1.63 4.87
N ILE A 35 -11.36 1.66 6.19
CA ILE A 35 -12.44 1.74 7.18
C ILE A 35 -13.20 3.07 7.06
N ALA A 36 -12.51 4.19 6.94
CA ALA A 36 -13.19 5.49 6.78
C ALA A 36 -14.09 5.52 5.54
N ILE A 37 -13.63 4.95 4.42
CA ILE A 37 -14.41 4.83 3.19
C ILE A 37 -15.54 3.81 3.33
N SER A 38 -15.36 2.74 4.11
CA SER A 38 -16.40 1.73 4.32
C SER A 38 -17.62 2.25 5.06
N LEU A 39 -17.48 3.35 5.81
CA LEU A 39 -18.58 4.04 6.49
C LEU A 39 -19.44 4.89 5.54
N THR A 40 -19.03 5.04 4.28
CA THR A 40 -19.83 5.78 3.30
C THR A 40 -21.01 4.95 2.78
N PRO A 41 -22.19 5.56 2.53
CA PRO A 41 -23.35 4.85 1.98
C PRO A 41 -23.03 4.17 0.63
N ILE A 42 -22.27 4.84 -0.21
CA ILE A 42 -21.84 4.36 -1.53
C ILE A 42 -21.06 3.03 -1.40
N ARG A 43 -20.20 2.91 -0.38
CA ARG A 43 -19.44 1.67 -0.15
C ARG A 43 -20.31 0.56 0.43
N ALA A 44 -21.38 0.88 1.14
CA ALA A 44 -22.34 -0.12 1.63
C ALA A 44 -23.13 -0.74 0.46
N GLU A 45 -23.63 0.08 -0.47
CA GLU A 45 -24.30 -0.37 -1.70
C GLU A 45 -23.37 -1.21 -2.58
N PHE A 46 -22.12 -0.74 -2.77
CA PHE A 46 -21.12 -1.50 -3.52
C PHE A 46 -20.88 -2.88 -2.93
N ARG A 47 -20.74 -3.00 -1.60
CA ARG A 47 -20.55 -4.31 -0.95
C ARG A 47 -21.79 -5.20 -1.08
N ALA A 48 -22.99 -4.62 -1.02
CA ALA A 48 -24.24 -5.36 -1.19
C ALA A 48 -24.33 -5.97 -2.61
N ALA A 49 -23.88 -5.24 -3.63
CA ALA A 49 -23.82 -5.75 -5.01
C ALA A 49 -22.90 -6.98 -5.17
N PHE A 50 -21.90 -7.15 -4.30
CA PHE A 50 -21.01 -8.31 -4.27
C PHE A 50 -21.31 -9.30 -3.14
N SER A 51 -22.42 -9.13 -2.40
CA SER A 51 -22.76 -9.95 -1.22
C SER A 51 -21.62 -10.06 -0.18
N MET A 52 -20.83 -9.00 -0.02
CA MET A 52 -19.64 -9.01 0.85
C MET A 52 -20.01 -8.78 2.32
N SER A 53 -19.52 -9.64 3.22
CA SER A 53 -19.57 -9.41 4.67
C SER A 53 -18.66 -8.25 5.09
N TYR A 54 -19.12 -7.38 6.00
CA TYR A 54 -18.34 -6.22 6.46
C TYR A 54 -17.07 -6.65 7.19
N VAL A 55 -17.21 -7.56 8.15
CA VAL A 55 -16.09 -8.03 8.98
C VAL A 55 -15.02 -8.67 8.11
N GLN A 56 -15.42 -9.56 7.21
CA GLN A 56 -14.47 -10.28 6.36
C GLN A 56 -13.81 -9.35 5.34
N SER A 57 -14.58 -8.58 4.57
CA SER A 57 -14.02 -7.77 3.47
C SER A 57 -13.26 -6.53 3.94
N VAL A 58 -13.76 -5.82 4.95
CA VAL A 58 -13.17 -4.54 5.37
C VAL A 58 -12.11 -4.74 6.44
N LEU A 59 -12.40 -5.53 7.47
CA LEU A 59 -11.50 -5.67 8.61
C LEU A 59 -10.39 -6.68 8.33
N VAL A 60 -10.74 -7.87 7.86
CA VAL A 60 -9.76 -8.96 7.67
C VAL A 60 -9.03 -8.82 6.34
N GLU A 61 -9.75 -8.90 5.22
CA GLU A 61 -9.16 -8.82 3.88
C GLU A 61 -8.53 -7.46 3.63
N GLY A 62 -9.17 -6.37 4.06
CA GLY A 62 -8.60 -5.03 4.00
C GLY A 62 -7.28 -4.90 4.74
N LEU A 63 -7.15 -5.49 5.94
CA LEU A 63 -5.90 -5.45 6.70
C LEU A 63 -4.81 -6.28 6.02
N LEU A 64 -5.11 -7.53 5.67
CA LEU A 64 -4.14 -8.42 5.01
C LEU A 64 -3.69 -7.85 3.66
N GLY A 65 -4.63 -7.43 2.83
CA GLY A 65 -4.34 -6.81 1.53
C GLY A 65 -3.49 -5.55 1.67
N SER A 66 -3.82 -4.67 2.63
CA SER A 66 -3.04 -3.46 2.87
C SER A 66 -1.61 -3.72 3.31
N LEU A 67 -1.38 -4.74 4.15
CA LEU A 67 -0.05 -5.14 4.60
C LEU A 67 0.76 -5.75 3.45
N ILE A 68 0.13 -6.56 2.61
CA ILE A 68 0.78 -7.13 1.42
C ILE A 68 1.19 -6.01 0.45
N ILE A 69 0.29 -5.08 0.13
CA ILE A 69 0.60 -3.94 -0.74
C ILE A 69 1.68 -3.06 -0.12
N GLY A 70 1.55 -2.74 1.18
CA GLY A 70 2.53 -1.97 1.92
C GLY A 70 3.91 -2.61 1.91
N PHE A 71 3.98 -3.94 2.02
CA PHE A 71 5.21 -4.72 1.93
C PHE A 71 5.86 -4.58 0.55
N PHE A 72 5.10 -4.82 -0.52
CA PHE A 72 5.64 -4.71 -1.88
C PHE A 72 6.12 -3.29 -2.18
N VAL A 73 5.31 -2.27 -1.91
CA VAL A 73 5.70 -0.87 -2.13
C VAL A 73 6.95 -0.52 -1.34
N SER A 74 7.01 -0.88 -0.06
CA SER A 74 8.18 -0.63 0.79
C SER A 74 9.42 -1.38 0.32
N PHE A 75 9.27 -2.64 -0.09
CA PHE A 75 10.37 -3.47 -0.60
C PHE A 75 10.93 -2.89 -1.90
N PHE A 76 10.07 -2.57 -2.87
CA PHE A 76 10.49 -1.98 -4.14
C PHE A 76 11.14 -0.61 -3.92
N LEU A 77 10.60 0.22 -3.03
CA LEU A 77 11.17 1.51 -2.68
C LEU A 77 12.57 1.37 -2.08
N LEU A 78 12.77 0.45 -1.12
CA LEU A 78 14.07 0.23 -0.49
C LEU A 78 15.08 -0.42 -1.45
N ARG A 79 14.65 -1.37 -2.28
CA ARG A 79 15.55 -2.17 -3.13
C ARG A 79 15.94 -1.49 -4.43
N PHE A 80 15.05 -0.66 -4.98
CA PHE A 80 15.18 -0.05 -6.30
C PHE A 80 15.02 1.47 -6.27
N PHE A 81 15.33 2.09 -5.13
CA PHE A 81 15.22 3.54 -4.96
C PHE A 81 15.83 4.30 -6.13
N ASP A 82 17.05 3.95 -6.56
CA ASP A 82 17.77 4.64 -7.62
C ASP A 82 17.19 4.45 -9.03
N LYS A 83 16.34 3.42 -9.22
CA LYS A 83 15.71 3.12 -10.51
C LYS A 83 14.36 3.83 -10.70
N VAL A 84 13.71 4.24 -9.63
CA VAL A 84 12.42 4.94 -9.72
C VAL A 84 12.69 6.38 -10.16
N PRO A 85 12.01 6.92 -11.18
CA PRO A 85 12.19 8.31 -11.58
C PRO A 85 11.92 9.27 -10.41
N THR A 86 12.60 10.42 -10.38
CA THR A 86 12.58 11.48 -9.34
C THR A 86 13.59 11.29 -8.20
N LYS A 87 13.87 12.34 -7.43
CA LYS A 87 14.74 12.29 -6.23
C LYS A 87 13.97 12.25 -4.91
N ASN A 88 12.67 12.59 -4.92
CA ASN A 88 11.86 12.71 -3.72
C ASN A 88 11.30 11.34 -3.29
N PRO A 89 11.61 10.82 -2.09
CA PRO A 89 11.11 9.53 -1.60
C PRO A 89 9.57 9.42 -1.58
N ILE A 90 8.88 10.53 -1.31
CA ILE A 90 7.42 10.59 -1.31
C ILE A 90 6.88 10.32 -2.71
N LEU A 91 7.42 11.04 -3.71
CA LEU A 91 6.96 10.89 -5.08
C LEU A 91 7.27 9.50 -5.64
N LYS A 92 8.45 8.93 -5.33
CA LYS A 92 8.79 7.55 -5.69
C LYS A 92 7.80 6.54 -5.11
N SER A 93 7.47 6.69 -3.83
CA SER A 93 6.51 5.80 -3.17
C SER A 93 5.11 5.95 -3.75
N VAL A 94 4.67 7.17 -4.07
CA VAL A 94 3.39 7.43 -4.74
C VAL A 94 3.34 6.78 -6.13
N ILE A 95 4.42 6.84 -6.91
CA ILE A 95 4.51 6.17 -8.22
C ILE A 95 4.38 4.65 -8.05
N LEU A 96 5.09 4.06 -7.09
CA LEU A 96 4.99 2.62 -6.80
C LEU A 96 3.58 2.22 -6.34
N SER A 97 2.95 3.03 -5.48
CA SER A 97 1.56 2.83 -5.07
C SER A 97 0.57 2.98 -6.22
N PHE A 98 0.84 3.88 -7.18
CA PHE A 98 0.04 4.01 -8.39
C PHE A 98 0.14 2.77 -9.28
N VAL A 99 1.32 2.16 -9.41
CA VAL A 99 1.45 0.86 -10.10
C VAL A 99 0.63 -0.22 -9.40
N ALA A 100 0.69 -0.30 -8.07
CA ALA A 100 -0.15 -1.22 -7.30
C ALA A 100 -1.66 -0.96 -7.49
N TYR A 101 -2.05 0.31 -7.59
CA TYR A 101 -3.41 0.72 -7.89
C TYR A 101 -3.86 0.26 -9.28
N VAL A 102 -3.02 0.42 -10.31
CA VAL A 102 -3.32 -0.07 -11.68
C VAL A 102 -3.54 -1.59 -11.69
N ILE A 103 -2.72 -2.36 -10.97
CA ILE A 103 -2.92 -3.81 -10.82
C ILE A 103 -4.28 -4.10 -10.19
N ASN A 104 -4.64 -3.37 -9.13
CA ASN A 104 -5.94 -3.50 -8.49
C ASN A 104 -7.10 -3.13 -9.42
N LEU A 105 -6.95 -2.14 -10.30
CA LEU A 105 -7.96 -1.81 -11.31
C LEU A 105 -8.18 -2.96 -12.29
N ILE A 106 -7.14 -3.67 -12.71
CA ILE A 106 -7.29 -4.85 -13.57
C ILE A 106 -8.11 -5.93 -12.86
N LEU A 107 -7.78 -6.22 -11.59
CA LEU A 107 -8.53 -7.20 -10.79
C LEU A 107 -9.99 -6.77 -10.58
N LEU A 108 -10.22 -5.49 -10.30
CA LEU A 108 -11.55 -4.91 -10.16
C LEU A 108 -12.33 -5.00 -11.47
N GLY A 109 -11.71 -4.75 -12.62
CA GLY A 109 -12.33 -4.87 -13.94
C GLY A 109 -12.83 -6.30 -14.21
N VAL A 110 -12.01 -7.29 -13.88
CA VAL A 110 -12.40 -8.71 -13.99
C VAL A 110 -13.54 -9.09 -13.03
N ALA A 111 -13.57 -8.51 -11.83
CA ALA A 111 -14.68 -8.74 -10.91
C ALA A 111 -15.97 -8.04 -11.38
N ALA A 112 -15.86 -6.79 -11.83
CA ALA A 112 -16.98 -5.99 -12.30
C ALA A 112 -17.61 -6.56 -13.57
N SER A 113 -16.84 -7.18 -14.48
CA SER A 113 -17.38 -7.80 -15.70
C SER A 113 -18.32 -8.98 -15.44
N ARG A 114 -18.43 -9.46 -14.19
CA ARG A 114 -19.34 -10.53 -13.76
C ARG A 114 -20.66 -10.01 -13.18
N THR A 115 -20.87 -8.70 -13.21
CA THR A 115 -22.05 -8.01 -12.67
C THR A 115 -22.87 -7.39 -13.80
N SER A 116 -24.15 -7.12 -13.56
CA SER A 116 -25.05 -6.47 -14.54
C SER A 116 -24.56 -5.07 -14.92
N ASP A 117 -24.03 -4.33 -13.95
CA ASP A 117 -23.66 -2.91 -14.08
C ASP A 117 -22.14 -2.72 -14.03
N ALA A 118 -21.42 -3.46 -14.88
CA ALA A 118 -19.96 -3.55 -14.85
C ALA A 118 -19.25 -2.20 -14.87
N GLN A 119 -19.69 -1.25 -15.72
CA GLN A 119 -19.07 0.08 -15.84
C GLN A 119 -19.27 0.90 -14.57
N TYR A 120 -20.49 0.93 -14.02
CA TYR A 120 -20.82 1.68 -12.81
C TYR A 120 -20.03 1.15 -11.61
N ILE A 121 -20.02 -0.17 -11.44
CA ILE A 121 -19.30 -0.86 -10.37
C ILE A 121 -17.79 -0.63 -10.49
N PHE A 122 -17.23 -0.72 -11.70
CA PHE A 122 -15.82 -0.43 -11.94
C PHE A 122 -15.46 1.01 -11.57
N LEU A 123 -16.25 2.01 -12.01
CA LEU A 123 -15.98 3.42 -11.73
C LEU A 123 -16.06 3.74 -10.24
N ILE A 124 -17.07 3.23 -9.54
CA ILE A 124 -17.19 3.42 -8.09
C ILE A 124 -16.03 2.73 -7.36
N GLY A 125 -15.76 1.48 -7.68
CA GLY A 125 -14.65 0.76 -7.06
C GLY A 125 -13.30 1.44 -7.33
N ALA A 126 -13.09 1.97 -8.52
CA ALA A 126 -11.89 2.73 -8.86
C ALA A 126 -11.79 4.00 -8.02
N ALA A 127 -12.84 4.83 -8.00
CA ALA A 127 -12.87 6.10 -7.28
C ALA A 127 -12.66 5.92 -5.77
N LEU A 128 -13.33 4.93 -5.17
CA LEU A 128 -13.21 4.64 -3.74
C LEU A 128 -11.83 4.10 -3.34
N ASN A 129 -11.06 3.53 -4.27
CA ASN A 129 -9.71 3.05 -4.00
C ASN A 129 -8.63 4.11 -4.25
N VAL A 130 -8.90 5.23 -4.93
CA VAL A 130 -7.87 6.27 -5.13
C VAL A 130 -7.27 6.76 -3.81
N PRO A 131 -8.06 7.15 -2.78
CA PRO A 131 -7.49 7.72 -1.56
C PRO A 131 -6.59 6.73 -0.82
N THR A 132 -6.96 5.44 -0.77
CA THR A 132 -6.24 4.42 0.00
C THR A 132 -4.83 4.19 -0.55
N TYR A 133 -4.68 4.05 -1.87
CA TYR A 133 -3.38 3.84 -2.50
C TYR A 133 -2.48 5.08 -2.42
N PHE A 134 -3.05 6.28 -2.60
CA PHE A 134 -2.29 7.52 -2.49
C PHE A 134 -1.81 7.79 -1.06
N ILE A 135 -2.67 7.60 -0.06
CA ILE A 135 -2.30 7.76 1.35
C ILE A 135 -1.20 6.77 1.74
N LEU A 136 -1.30 5.51 1.31
CA LEU A 136 -0.24 4.51 1.53
C LEU A 136 1.10 4.98 0.97
N GLY A 137 1.12 5.45 -0.28
CA GLY A 137 2.33 5.95 -0.93
C GLY A 137 2.94 7.16 -0.20
N ILE A 138 2.10 8.13 0.18
CA ILE A 138 2.54 9.31 0.92
C ILE A 138 3.14 8.91 2.27
N VAL A 139 2.47 8.06 3.04
CA VAL A 139 2.91 7.65 4.37
C VAL A 139 4.21 6.85 4.30
N ILE A 140 4.33 5.89 3.39
CA ILE A 140 5.56 5.12 3.20
C ILE A 140 6.72 6.06 2.83
N GLY A 141 6.53 6.95 1.86
CA GLY A 141 7.58 7.85 1.44
C GLY A 141 7.98 8.88 2.51
N TYR A 142 7.01 9.35 3.32
CA TYR A 142 7.28 10.22 4.46
C TYR A 142 8.07 9.50 5.55
N LEU A 143 7.65 8.28 5.92
CA LEU A 143 8.36 7.45 6.89
C LEU A 143 9.76 7.08 6.39
N TYR A 144 9.92 6.80 5.10
CA TYR A 144 11.23 6.56 4.49
C TYR A 144 12.12 7.79 4.68
N LYS A 145 11.65 8.98 4.30
CA LYS A 145 12.39 10.23 4.48
C LYS A 145 12.78 10.45 5.94
N ARG A 146 11.88 10.18 6.88
CA ARG A 146 12.14 10.32 8.33
C ARG A 146 13.20 9.34 8.82
N LEU A 147 13.15 8.07 8.40
CA LEU A 147 14.10 7.03 8.82
C LEU A 147 15.53 7.31 8.33
N TYR A 148 15.69 7.86 7.13
CA TYR A 148 17.00 8.22 6.58
C TYR A 148 17.48 9.60 7.08
N GLY A 149 16.57 10.56 7.28
CA GLY A 149 16.91 11.85 7.90
C GLY A 149 17.39 11.71 9.35
N SER A 150 16.81 10.80 10.13
CA SER A 150 17.25 10.52 11.50
C SER A 150 18.63 9.88 11.61
N GLU A 151 19.10 9.19 10.56
CA GLU A 151 20.45 8.59 10.53
C GLU A 151 21.54 9.61 10.18
N SER A 152 21.20 10.79 9.65
CA SER A 152 22.17 11.86 9.36
C SER A 152 22.49 12.77 10.57
N LEU A 153 21.81 12.56 11.70
CA LEU A 153 21.92 13.35 12.93
C LEU A 153 22.49 12.55 14.12
N VAL A 154 23.04 11.36 13.86
CA VAL A 154 23.70 10.47 14.84
C VAL A 154 25.06 10.09 14.28
#